data_AF-A0A3D5UAZ4-F1
#
_entry.id   AF-A0A3D5UAZ4-F1
#
_cell.length_a   1.000
_cell.length_b   1.000
_cell.length_c   1.000
_cell.angle_alpha   90.00
_cell.angle_beta   90.00
_cell.angle_gamma   90.00
#
_symmetry.space_group_name_H-M   'P 1'
#
loop_
_entity.id
_entity.type
_entity.pdbx_description
1 polymer ?
#
loop_
_entity_poly.entity_id
_entity_poly.type
_entity_poly.pdbx_seq_one_letter_code
_entity_poly.pdbx_strand_id
1 'polypeptide(L)'
;TVLKGLAAEEAKKQARQNTSDLAATLLGLVADAAVFLSENADLRISQFFPSEALVTEIVLPEGEQSLRLEYFSPQGKLVHSEIHNVNIARNQANLICT
;
A
#
# COMPACT_ATOMS: atom_id res chain seq x y z
N THR A 1 8.27 -10.62 -0.10
CA THR A 1 6.81 -10.54 0.18
C THR A 1 6.57 -10.61 1.67
N VAL A 2 5.75 -9.66 2.17
CA VAL A 2 5.36 -9.35 3.56
C VAL A 2 5.75 -10.34 4.67
N LEU A 3 5.44 -11.64 4.56
CA LEU A 3 5.85 -12.67 5.53
C LEU A 3 7.38 -12.73 5.76
N LYS A 4 8.18 -12.60 4.70
CA LYS A 4 9.66 -12.55 4.81
C LYS A 4 10.15 -11.25 5.45
N GLY A 5 9.46 -10.13 5.19
CA GLY A 5 9.74 -8.84 5.83
C GLY A 5 9.42 -8.88 7.32
N LEU A 6 8.27 -9.44 7.70
CA LEU A 6 7.88 -9.66 9.09
C LEU A 6 8.85 -10.58 9.82
N ALA A 7 9.29 -11.67 9.17
CA ALA A 7 10.29 -12.59 9.74
C ALA A 7 11.67 -11.90 9.91
N ALA A 8 12.08 -11.06 8.96
CA ALA A 8 13.32 -10.30 9.05
C ALA A 8 13.27 -9.24 10.17
N GLU A 9 12.15 -8.53 10.32
CA GLU A 9 11.96 -7.55 11.41
C GLU A 9 11.95 -8.20 12.79
N GLU A 10 11.30 -9.35 12.94
CA GLU A 10 11.31 -10.10 14.20
C GLU A 10 12.72 -10.63 14.54
N ALA A 11 13.48 -11.10 13.53
CA ALA A 11 14.87 -11.51 13.72
C ALA A 11 15.78 -10.33 14.15
N LYS A 12 15.59 -9.13 13.56
CA LYS A 12 16.31 -7.91 13.98
C LYS A 12 15.97 -7.51 15.42
N LYS A 13 14.70 -7.62 15.82
CA LYS A 13 14.23 -7.30 17.17
C LYS A 13 14.92 -8.19 18.21
N GLN A 14 15.08 -9.48 17.93
CA GLN A 14 15.79 -10.41 18.80
C GLN A 14 17.30 -10.17 18.82
N ALA A 15 17.91 -9.81 17.68
CA ALA A 15 19.33 -9.45 17.60
C ALA A 15 19.68 -8.20 18.43
N ARG A 16 18.77 -7.22 18.50
CA ARG A 16 18.93 -6.02 19.36
C ARG A 16 18.87 -6.31 20.85
N GLN A 17 18.21 -7.40 21.28
CA GLN A 17 18.08 -7.75 22.70
C GLN A 17 19.31 -8.50 23.25
N ASN A 18 20.07 -9.18 22.40
CA ASN A 18 21.12 -10.12 22.81
C ASN A 18 22.54 -9.70 22.40
N THR A 19 22.74 -8.52 21.80
CA THR A 19 24.02 -8.11 21.20
C THR A 19 24.33 -6.64 21.45
N SER A 20 25.62 -6.27 21.49
CA SER A 20 26.03 -4.86 21.60
C SER A 20 25.44 -4.02 20.46
N ASP A 21 25.12 -2.75 20.74
CA ASP A 21 24.40 -1.83 19.86
C ASP A 21 25.03 -1.71 18.44
N LEU A 22 26.38 -1.71 18.36
CA LEU A 22 27.11 -1.61 17.09
C LEU A 22 26.97 -2.88 16.23
N ALA A 23 27.06 -4.06 16.86
CA ALA A 23 26.91 -5.34 16.17
C ALA A 23 25.47 -5.55 15.69
N ALA A 24 24.49 -5.16 16.51
CA ALA A 24 23.07 -5.20 16.14
C ALA A 24 22.77 -4.28 14.95
N THR A 25 23.41 -3.11 14.88
CA THR A 25 23.26 -2.16 13.77
C THR A 25 23.84 -2.73 12.46
N LEU A 26 25.04 -3.30 12.50
CA LEU A 26 25.66 -3.91 11.31
C LEU A 26 24.88 -5.12 10.80
N LEU A 27 24.39 -5.98 11.70
CA LEU A 27 23.54 -7.12 11.34
C LEU A 27 22.21 -6.66 10.72
N GLY A 28 21.63 -5.57 11.24
CA GLY A 28 20.44 -4.95 10.67
C GLY A 28 20.64 -4.51 9.22
N LEU A 29 21.74 -3.80 8.93
CA LEU A 29 22.06 -3.32 7.58
C LEU A 29 22.28 -4.45 6.58
N VAL A 30 22.99 -5.52 6.99
CA VAL A 30 23.21 -6.70 6.13
C VAL A 30 21.90 -7.43 5.87
N ALA A 31 21.05 -7.59 6.89
CA ALA A 31 19.74 -8.19 6.74
C ALA A 31 18.85 -7.36 5.80
N ASP A 32 18.87 -6.03 5.91
CA ASP A 32 18.13 -5.12 5.02
C ASP A 32 18.58 -5.24 3.57
N ALA A 33 19.89 -5.23 3.33
CA ALA A 33 20.45 -5.42 1.99
C ALA A 33 20.08 -6.79 1.43
N ALA A 34 20.17 -7.86 2.24
CA ALA A 34 19.82 -9.21 1.83
C ALA A 34 18.32 -9.34 1.51
N VAL A 35 17.45 -8.77 2.33
CA VAL A 35 16.01 -8.72 2.06
C VAL A 35 15.76 -7.98 0.75
N PHE A 36 16.27 -6.76 0.61
CA PHE A 36 16.11 -5.94 -0.60
C PHE A 36 16.61 -6.64 -1.87
N LEU A 37 17.77 -7.30 -1.82
CA LEU A 37 18.34 -8.05 -2.94
C LEU A 37 17.61 -9.37 -3.22
N SER A 38 17.03 -9.99 -2.18
CA SER A 38 16.27 -11.24 -2.31
C SER A 38 14.82 -11.03 -2.73
N GLU A 39 14.31 -9.81 -2.59
CA GLU A 39 13.01 -9.44 -3.13
C GLU A 39 13.15 -9.24 -4.64
N ASN A 40 12.73 -10.26 -5.40
CA ASN A 40 12.40 -10.06 -6.81
C ASN A 40 11.26 -9.05 -6.89
N ALA A 41 11.59 -7.79 -7.20
CA ALA A 41 10.61 -6.82 -7.64
C ALA A 41 9.96 -7.38 -8.91
N ASP A 42 8.65 -7.62 -8.86
CA ASP A 42 7.92 -8.13 -9.99
C ASP A 42 7.78 -7.02 -11.05
N LEU A 43 8.76 -6.95 -11.95
CA LEU A 43 8.82 -5.93 -13.01
C LEU A 43 7.68 -6.07 -14.04
N ARG A 44 6.89 -7.15 -13.99
CA ARG A 44 5.71 -7.35 -14.88
C ARG A 44 4.58 -6.38 -14.59
N ILE A 45 4.62 -5.72 -13.43
CA ILE A 45 3.65 -4.69 -13.03
C ILE A 45 3.83 -3.39 -13.84
N SER A 46 5.04 -3.11 -14.35
CA SER A 46 5.35 -1.86 -15.08
C SER A 46 4.59 -1.68 -16.41
N GLN A 47 4.12 -2.76 -17.02
CA GLN A 47 3.38 -2.70 -18.29
C GLN A 47 1.92 -2.24 -18.13
N PHE A 48 1.35 -2.39 -16.93
CA PHE A 48 -0.08 -2.14 -16.69
C PHE A 48 -0.35 -0.97 -15.76
N PHE A 49 0.70 -0.35 -15.21
CA PHE A 49 0.54 0.83 -14.39
C PHE A 49 0.35 2.08 -15.27
N PRO A 50 -0.61 2.95 -14.93
CA PRO A 50 -0.77 4.21 -15.63
C PRO A 50 0.50 5.05 -15.46
N SER A 51 0.85 5.84 -16.48
CA SER A 51 2.00 6.75 -16.43
C SER A 51 1.86 7.84 -15.37
N GLU A 52 0.61 8.16 -15.00
CA GLU A 52 0.26 9.17 -14.02
C GLU A 52 -0.87 8.64 -13.13
N ALA A 53 -0.78 8.93 -11.83
CA ALA A 53 -1.84 8.68 -10.87
C ALA A 53 -2.13 9.99 -10.13
N LEU A 54 -3.38 10.43 -10.18
CA LEU A 54 -3.84 11.62 -9.47
C LEU A 54 -4.57 11.18 -8.20
N VAL A 55 -4.29 11.86 -7.10
CA VAL A 55 -4.95 11.63 -5.82
C VAL A 55 -5.63 12.93 -5.39
N THR A 56 -6.88 12.82 -4.93
CA THR A 56 -7.64 13.92 -4.36
C THR A 56 -8.32 13.45 -3.09
N GLU A 57 -8.59 14.39 -2.18
CA GLU A 57 -9.36 14.14 -0.98
C GLU A 57 -10.71 14.87 -1.09
N ILE A 58 -11.77 14.22 -0.62
CA ILE A 58 -13.11 14.81 -0.51
C ILE A 58 -13.61 14.61 0.91
N VAL A 59 -14.17 15.66 1.50
CA VAL A 59 -14.77 15.58 2.83
C VAL A 59 -16.20 15.08 2.68
N LEU A 60 -16.49 13.93 3.29
CA LEU A 60 -17.83 13.34 3.33
C LEU A 60 -18.37 13.35 4.77
N PRO A 61 -19.66 13.63 4.96
CA PRO A 61 -20.30 13.44 6.27
C PRO A 61 -20.35 11.95 6.63
N GLU A 62 -20.37 11.67 7.93
CA GLU A 62 -20.54 10.30 8.42
C GLU A 62 -21.92 9.73 8.08
N GLY A 63 -21.99 8.41 7.98
CA GLY A 63 -23.21 7.65 7.74
C GLY A 63 -23.29 7.03 6.35
N GLU A 64 -24.48 6.52 6.01
CA GLU A 64 -24.77 5.89 4.72
C GLU A 64 -24.72 6.93 3.59
N GLN A 65 -23.85 6.67 2.60
CA GLN A 65 -23.67 7.49 1.42
C GLN A 65 -23.78 6.61 0.16
N SER A 66 -24.31 7.19 -0.91
CA SER A 66 -24.31 6.56 -2.23
C SER A 66 -23.32 7.29 -3.12
N LEU A 67 -22.21 6.63 -3.44
CA LEU A 67 -21.13 7.16 -4.27
C LEU A 67 -21.29 6.64 -5.68
N ARG A 68 -21.21 7.54 -6.67
CA ARG A 68 -21.17 7.17 -8.08
C ARG A 68 -19.76 7.38 -8.60
N LEU A 69 -19.14 6.31 -9.10
CA LEU A 69 -17.87 6.39 -9.81
C LEU A 69 -18.18 6.41 -11.31
N GLU A 70 -17.62 7.38 -12.02
CA GLU A 70 -17.79 7.57 -13.45
C GLU A 70 -16.42 7.56 -14.13
N TYR A 71 -16.27 6.70 -15.13
CA TYR A 71 -15.03 6.50 -15.87
C TYR A 71 -15.18 7.16 -17.24
N PHE A 72 -14.27 8.07 -17.58
CA PHE A 72 -14.31 8.83 -18.84
C PHE A 72 -13.16 8.44 -19.76
N SER A 73 -13.40 8.49 -21.07
CA SER A 73 -12.34 8.37 -22.08
C SER A 73 -11.47 9.62 -22.09
N PRO A 74 -10.29 9.59 -22.74
CA PRO A 74 -9.46 10.79 -22.91
C PRO A 74 -10.16 11.95 -23.61
N GLN A 75 -11.22 11.69 -24.38
CA GLN A 75 -12.05 12.70 -25.05
C GLN A 75 -13.24 13.17 -24.18
N GLY A 76 -13.30 12.76 -22.91
CA GLY A 76 -14.37 13.13 -21.97
C GLY A 76 -15.68 12.37 -22.16
N LYS A 77 -15.70 11.27 -22.92
CA LYS A 77 -16.91 10.46 -23.08
C LYS A 77 -17.06 9.51 -21.90
N LEU A 78 -18.25 9.42 -21.29
CA LEU A 78 -18.54 8.41 -20.27
C LEU A 78 -18.40 7.00 -20.86
N VAL A 79 -17.52 6.20 -20.27
CA VAL A 79 -17.23 4.81 -20.63
C VAL A 79 -17.98 3.84 -19.73
N HIS A 80 -17.99 4.13 -18.42
CA HIS A 80 -18.61 3.27 -17.43
C HIS A 80 -19.08 4.08 -16.22
N SER A 81 -20.09 3.57 -15.50
CA SER A 81 -20.54 4.13 -14.23
C SER A 81 -21.02 3.03 -13.30
N GLU A 82 -20.67 3.16 -12.03
CA GLU A 82 -21.06 2.24 -10.97
C GLU A 82 -21.49 3.00 -9.73
N ILE A 83 -22.32 2.36 -8.90
CA ILE A 83 -22.85 2.93 -7.67
C ILE A 83 -22.43 2.05 -6.50
N HIS A 84 -21.84 2.67 -5.50
CA HIS A 84 -21.39 2.05 -4.26
C HIS A 84 -22.12 2.68 -3.08
N ASN A 85 -22.86 1.86 -2.33
CA ASN A 85 -23.43 2.30 -1.06
C ASN A 85 -22.43 1.98 0.03
N VAL A 86 -21.94 3.00 0.71
CA VAL A 86 -20.89 2.90 1.72
C VAL A 86 -21.31 3.60 3.01
N ASN A 87 -20.92 3.03 4.13
CA ASN A 87 -21.06 3.68 5.43
C ASN A 87 -19.75 4.38 5.81
N ILE A 88 -19.76 5.71 5.77
CA ILE A 88 -18.60 6.53 6.10
C ILE A 88 -18.48 6.66 7.63
N ALA A 89 -17.36 6.25 8.21
CA ALA A 89 -17.09 6.46 9.64
C ALA A 89 -15.76 7.18 9.90
N ARG A 90 -15.70 7.91 11.02
CA ARG A 90 -14.46 8.51 11.53
C ARG A 90 -13.47 7.46 12.05
N ASN A 91 -12.19 7.84 12.04
CA ASN A 91 -11.07 7.07 12.60
C ASN A 91 -10.82 5.70 11.95
N GLN A 92 -11.32 5.49 10.72
CA GLN A 92 -10.98 4.33 9.90
C GLN A 92 -10.78 4.73 8.44
N ALA A 93 -10.06 3.88 7.69
CA ALA A 93 -9.99 4.02 6.24
C ALA A 93 -11.34 3.60 5.63
N ASN A 94 -11.99 4.52 4.93
CA ASN A 94 -13.20 4.21 4.16
C ASN A 94 -12.73 3.80 2.75
N LEU A 95 -12.82 2.50 2.44
CA LEU A 95 -12.35 1.92 1.19
C LEU A 95 -13.53 1.47 0.33
N ILE A 96 -13.44 1.70 -0.99
CA ILE A 96 -14.36 1.14 -1.97
C ILE A 96 -13.65 -0.03 -2.62
N CYS A 97 -14.23 -1.23 -2.54
CA CYS A 97 -13.74 -2.41 -3.23
C CYS A 97 -14.49 -2.57 -4.56
N THR A 98 -13.76 -2.58 -5.66
CA THR A 98 -14.24 -2.84 -7.02
C THR A 98 -13.92 -4.25 -7.46
#